data_AF-A0A923A4V6-F1
#
_entry.id   AF-A0A923A4V6-F1
#
_cell.length_a   1.000
_cell.length_b   1.000
_cell.length_c   1.000
_cell.angle_alpha   90.00
_cell.angle_beta   90.00
_cell.angle_gamma   90.00
#
_symmetry.space_group_name_H-M   'P 1'
#
loop_
_entity.id
_entity.type
_entity.pdbx_description
1 polymer ?
#
loop_
_entity_poly.entity_id
_entity_poly.type
_entity_poly.pdbx_seq_one_letter_code
_entity_poly.pdbx_strand_id
1 'polypeptide(L)' 'EVFFTQEVLFVKKGKIEVDFYDDERKYIVSKLISTGDVLLLASGGHGFRMIEQSEIIEVKQGPYAGDNDKTRF' A
#
# COMPACT_ATOMS: atom_id res chain seq x y z
N GLU A 1 9.38 10.99 15.99
CA GLU A 1 9.63 11.06 14.55
C GLU A 1 9.50 9.64 14.01
N VAL A 2 8.35 9.30 13.42
CA VAL A 2 8.15 7.97 12.84
C VAL A 2 8.56 8.09 11.38
N PHE A 3 9.82 7.79 11.11
CA PHE A 3 10.31 7.66 9.75
C PHE A 3 9.55 6.51 9.10
N PHE A 4 8.73 6.83 8.08
CA PHE A 4 8.08 5.94 7.12
C PHE A 4 7.73 4.54 7.67
N THR A 5 6.53 4.38 8.22
CA THR A 5 6.03 3.06 8.61
C THR A 5 5.98 2.15 7.39
N GLN A 6 6.69 1.02 7.47
CA GLN A 6 6.56 -0.04 6.48
C GLN A 6 5.22 -0.73 6.63
N GLU A 7 4.68 -1.19 5.50
CA GLU A 7 3.35 -1.77 5.45
C GLU A 7 3.37 -3.07 4.65
N VAL A 8 2.64 -4.05 5.17
CA VAL A 8 2.43 -5.32 4.48
C VAL A 8 0.94 -5.49 4.23
N LEU A 9 0.57 -5.73 2.98
CA LEU A 9 -0.80 -6.05 2.58
C LEU A 9 -0.93 -7.53 2.25
N PHE A 10 -1.97 -8.15 2.79
CA PHE A 10 -2.43 -9.48 2.40
C PHE A 10 -3.76 -9.35 1.66
N VAL A 11 -3.80 -9.75 0.39
CA VAL A 11 -5.06 -9.76 -0.37
C VAL A 11 -5.78 -11.07 -0.10
N LYS A 12 -6.75 -11.03 0.82
CA LYS A 12 -7.53 -12.20 1.23
C LYS A 12 -8.60 -12.58 0.21
N LYS A 13 -9.15 -11.59 -0.50
CA LYS A 13 -10.14 -11.78 -1.57
C LYS A 13 -10.06 -10.63 -2.56
N GLY A 14 -10.39 -10.92 -3.81
CA GLY A 14 -10.55 -9.93 -4.87
C GLY A 14 -9.26 -9.68 -5.65
N LYS A 15 -9.20 -8.51 -6.27
CA LYS A 15 -8.13 -8.05 -7.15
C LYS A 15 -8.02 -6.54 -7.10
N ILE A 16 -6.80 -6.08 -6.90
CA ILE A 16 -6.45 -4.67 -6.86
C ILE A 16 -5.36 -4.37 -7.87
N GLU A 17 -5.32 -3.13 -8.34
CA GLU A 17 -4.17 -2.57 -9.01
C GLU A 17 -3.48 -1.62 -8.05
N VAL A 18 -2.15 -1.73 -7.96
CA VAL A 18 -1.30 -0.89 -7.12
C VAL A 18 -0.40 -0.08 -8.02
N ASP A 19 -0.51 1.24 -7.93
CA ASP A 19 0.40 2.20 -8.54
C ASP A 19 1.56 2.46 -7.59
N PHE A 20 2.79 2.47 -8.10
CA PHE A 20 4.01 2.76 -7.33
C PHE A 20 4.63 4.07 -7.79
N TYR A 21 5.11 4.85 -6.82
CA TYR A 21 5.73 6.15 -7.02
C TYR A 21 7.06 6.21 -6.26
N ASP A 22 8.02 6.98 -6.78
CA ASP A 22 9.25 7.29 -6.04
C ASP A 22 9.02 8.38 -4.97
N ASP A 23 10.08 8.73 -4.23
CA ASP A 23 10.02 9.73 -3.16
C ASP A 23 9.76 11.16 -3.69
N GLU A 24 9.97 11.40 -4.99
CA GLU A 24 9.61 12.64 -5.69
C GLU A 24 8.16 12.64 -6.21
N ARG A 25 7.37 11.62 -5.84
CA ARG A 25 5.97 11.39 -6.27
C ARG A 25 5.84 11.14 -7.77
N LYS A 26 6.91 10.71 -8.43
CA LYS A 26 6.88 10.37 -9.85
C LYS A 26 6.43 8.91 -10.00
N TYR A 27 5.47 8.70 -10.90
CA TYR A 27 4.97 7.37 -11.23
C TYR A 27 6.08 6.46 -11.77
N ILE A 28 6.10 5.22 -11.30
CA ILE A 28 7.03 4.17 -11.73
C ILE A 28 6.28 3.12 -12.55
N VAL A 29 5.32 2.42 -11.93
CA VAL A 29 4.64 1.26 -12.52
C VAL A 29 3.34 0.93 -11.78
N SER A 30 2.39 0.29 -12.47
CA SER A 30 1.22 -0.36 -11.88
C SER A 30 1.35 -1.88 -11.90
N LYS A 31 0.85 -2.57 -10.87
CA LYS A 31 0.78 -4.03 -10.80
C LYS A 31 -0.58 -4.50 -10.33
N LEU A 32 -1.09 -5.56 -10.98
CA LEU A 32 -2.26 -6.29 -10.48
C LEU A 32 -1.83 -7.25 -9.37
N ILE A 33 -2.50 -7.16 -8.23
CA ILE A 33 -2.30 -8.00 -7.06
C ILE A 33 -3.62 -8.72 -6.80
N SER A 34 -3.58 -10.04 -6.67
CA SER A 34 -4.76 -10.90 -6.58
C SER A 34 -4.80 -11.66 -5.26
N THR A 35 -5.91 -12.35 -5.03
CA THR A 35 -6.10 -13.20 -3.85
C THR A 35 -4.93 -14.15 -3.60
N GLY A 36 -4.40 -14.15 -2.39
CA GLY A 36 -3.26 -14.97 -1.97
C GLY A 36 -1.90 -14.27 -2.07
N ASP A 37 -1.81 -13.16 -2.81
CA ASP A 37 -0.57 -12.39 -2.91
C ASP A 37 -0.31 -11.58 -1.63
N VAL A 38 1.00 -11.32 -1.40
CA VAL A 38 1.50 -10.48 -0.31
C VAL A 38 2.32 -9.34 -0.92
N LEU A 39 2.07 -8.12 -0.45
CA LEU A 39 2.79 -6.94 -0.89
C LEU A 39 3.51 -6.28 0.29
N LEU A 40 4.81 -6.07 0.15
CA LEU A 40 5.61 -5.24 1.06
C LEU A 40 5.80 -3.85 0.44
N LEU A 41 5.33 -2.84 1.16
CA LEU A 41 5.48 -1.42 0.82
C LEU A 41 6.57 -0.85 1.73
N ALA A 42 7.82 -0.96 1.26
CA ALA A 42 9.00 -0.64 2.08
C ALA A 42 9.36 0.85 2.10
N SER A 43 9.17 1.55 0.98
CA SER A 43 9.43 2.99 0.81
C SER A 43 8.69 3.51 -0.43
N GLY A 44 8.72 4.83 -0.63
CA GLY A 44 8.03 5.49 -1.74
C GLY A 44 6.53 5.66 -1.52
N GLY A 45 5.83 6.07 -2.58
CA GLY A 45 4.39 6.25 -2.59
C GLY A 45 3.66 5.08 -3.25
N HIS A 46 2.40 4.86 -2.87
CA HIS A 46 1.55 3.89 -3.53
C HIS A 46 0.10 4.36 -3.61
N GLY A 47 -0.59 3.96 -4.68
CA GLY A 47 -2.02 4.20 -4.89
C GLY A 47 -2.76 2.88 -5.12
N PHE A 48 -4.02 2.79 -4.68
CA PHE A 48 -4.83 1.58 -4.86
C PHE A 48 -6.05 1.86 -5.72
N ARG A 49 -6.28 0.98 -6.70
CA ARG A 49 -7.52 0.92 -7.46
C ARG A 49 -8.14 -0.47 -7.28
N MET A 50 -9.33 -0.51 -6.71
CA MET A 50 -10.09 -1.76 -6.56
C MET A 50 -10.67 -2.14 -7.92
N ILE A 51 -10.19 -3.24 -8.50
CA ILE A 51 -10.69 -3.74 -9.79
C ILE A 51 -11.99 -4.52 -9.59
N GLU A 52 -12.11 -5.20 -8.45
CA GLU A 52 -13.32 -5.86 -7.99
C GLU A 52 -13.44 -5.75 -6.46
N GLN A 53 -14.58 -6.20 -5.90
CA GLN A 53 -14.77 -6.22 -4.46
C GLN A 53 -13.67 -7.03 -3.77
N SER A 54 -12.90 -6.37 -2.91
CA SER A 54 -11.68 -6.92 -2.34
C SER A 54 -11.67 -6.85 -0.80
N GLU A 55 -11.04 -7.84 -0.17
CA GLU A 55 -10.75 -7.87 1.26
C GLU A 55 -9.23 -7.88 1.45
N ILE A 56 -8.71 -6.88 2.15
CA ILE A 56 -7.27 -6.68 2.35
C ILE A 56 -7.01 -6.54 3.84
N ILE A 57 -5.96 -7.19 4.33
CA ILE A 57 -5.44 -6.99 5.68
C ILE A 57 -4.15 -6.17 5.55
N GLU A 58 -4.13 -4.99 6.15
CA GLU A 58 -2.95 -4.13 6.25
C GLU A 58 -2.30 -4.31 7.62
N VAL A 59 -1.01 -4.62 7.63
CA VAL A 59 -0.19 -4.70 8.83
C VAL A 59 0.87 -3.60 8.74
N LYS A 60 0.91 -2.73 9.75
CA LYS A 60 1.87 -1.63 9.81
C LYS A 60 2.81 -1.79 11.00
N GLN A 61 4.06 -1.36 10.80
CA GLN A 61 4.95 -1.18 11.93
C GLN A 61 4.45 -0.01 12.79
N GLY A 62 4.19 -0.26 14.08
CA GLY A 62 3.76 0.79 15.01
C GLY A 62 4.87 1.79 15.36
N PRO A 63 4.56 2.80 16.19
CA PRO A 63 3.28 3.02 16.87
C PRO A 63 2.19 3.52 15.91
N TYR A 64 0.92 3.20 16.21
CA TYR A 64 -0.21 3.73 15.45
C TYR A 64 -0.30 5.26 15.57
N ALA A 65 -0.14 5.98 14.47
CA ALA A 65 -0.15 7.45 14.43
C ALA A 65 -1.46 8.06 13.88
N GLY A 66 -2.48 7.24 13.59
CA GLY A 66 -3.76 7.70 13.05
C GLY A 66 -3.60 8.40 11.70
N ASP A 67 -4.17 9.60 11.56
CA ASP A 67 -4.07 10.37 10.31
C ASP A 67 -2.67 10.90 10.01
N ASN A 68 -1.78 10.95 11.00
CA ASN A 68 -0.39 11.40 10.84
C ASN A 68 0.53 10.31 10.25
N ASP A 69 -0.01 9.12 9.99
CA ASP A 69 0.76 7.95 9.54
C ASP A 69 1.10 8.01 8.03
N LYS A 70 0.37 8.82 7.26
CA LYS A 70 0.53 8.92 5.80
C LYS A 70 0.38 10.36 5.31
N THR A 71 1.23 10.74 4.35
CA THR A 71 0.98 11.92 3.51
C THR A 71 0.17 11.50 2.29
N ARG A 72 -0.93 12.20 1.99
CA ARG A 72 -1.77 11.97 0.80
C ARG A 72 -1.43 13.01 -0.27
N PHE A 73 -1.44 12.59 -1.53
CA PHE A 73 -1.25 13.46 -2.70
C PHE A 73 -2.10 12.99 -3.87
#